data_AF-A0A1W9QIT8-F1
#
_entry.id   AF-A0A1W9QIT8-F1
#
_cell.length_a   1.000
_cell.length_b   1.000
_cell.length_c   1.000
_cell.angle_alpha   90.00
_cell.angle_beta   90.00
_cell.angle_gamma   90.00
#
_symmetry.space_group_name_H-M   'P 1'
#
loop_
_entity.id
_entity.type
_entity.pdbx_description
1 polymer ?
#
loop_
_entity_poly.entity_id
_entity_poly.type
_entity_poly.pdbx_seq_one_letter_code
_entity_poly.pdbx_strand_id
1 'polypeptide(L)'
;DNVNLASRLEGVNKVFRTKIIISESTFNRVKEDFICRELDKIRVKGKNLPTSIYELVDEKTDEKFPRWIKAYEEGLSLYRRKNWDLAKEKFNLVLKLKGEDFPSRLMIERCEKLKKENPENWDGVFSLKTK
;
A
#
# COMPACT_ATOMS: atom_id res chain seq x y z
N ASP A 1 18.83 2.54 13.17
CA ASP A 1 18.65 1.13 12.75
C ASP A 1 17.91 0.96 11.43
N ASN A 2 18.66 0.93 10.31
CA ASN A 2 18.12 0.57 8.99
C ASN A 2 18.10 -0.95 8.76
N VAL A 3 18.98 -1.70 9.44
CA VAL A 3 19.11 -3.17 9.32
C VAL A 3 17.81 -3.88 9.77
N ASN A 4 17.13 -3.36 10.79
CA ASN A 4 15.88 -3.95 11.30
C ASN A 4 14.65 -3.59 10.44
N LEU A 5 14.75 -2.60 9.53
CA LEU A 5 13.67 -2.25 8.62
C LEU A 5 13.65 -3.18 7.41
N ALA A 6 14.81 -3.52 6.86
CA ALA A 6 14.92 -4.37 5.67
C ALA A 6 14.32 -5.77 5.89
N SER A 7 14.63 -6.45 7.00
CA SER A 7 14.06 -7.77 7.32
C SER A 7 12.54 -7.73 7.52
N ARG A 8 12.00 -6.62 8.03
CA ARG A 8 10.55 -6.42 8.20
C ARG A 8 9.87 -6.15 6.87
N LEU A 9 10.51 -5.39 5.99
CA LEU A 9 10.02 -5.16 4.63
C LEU A 9 9.98 -6.47 3.82
N GLU A 10 10.88 -7.42 4.06
CA GLU A 10 10.77 -8.76 3.47
C GLU A 10 9.48 -9.47 3.91
N GLY A 11 9.15 -9.43 5.20
CA GLY A 11 7.89 -9.96 5.74
C GLY A 11 6.65 -9.24 5.17
N VAL A 12 6.73 -7.93 5.00
CA VAL A 12 5.70 -7.12 4.33
C VAL A 12 5.53 -7.54 2.87
N ASN A 13 6.65 -7.80 2.17
CA ASN A 13 6.61 -8.18 0.76
C ASN A 13 5.90 -9.52 0.55
N LYS A 14 6.02 -10.46 1.49
CA LYS A 14 5.25 -11.71 1.48
C LYS A 14 3.74 -11.47 1.61
N VAL A 15 3.35 -10.43 2.36
CA VAL A 15 1.93 -10.06 2.53
C VAL A 15 1.40 -9.36 1.28
N PHE A 16 2.13 -8.41 0.69
CA PHE A 16 1.65 -7.66 -0.48
C PHE A 16 1.94 -8.37 -1.82
N ARG A 17 2.78 -9.40 -1.82
CA ARG A 17 3.23 -10.18 -2.99
C ARG A 17 3.70 -9.31 -4.15
N THR A 18 4.44 -8.25 -3.82
CA THR A 18 5.05 -7.36 -4.80
C THR A 18 6.47 -7.82 -5.14
N LYS A 19 7.06 -7.29 -6.22
CA LYS A 19 8.45 -7.62 -6.58
C LYS A 19 9.44 -6.89 -5.68
N ILE A 20 9.26 -5.58 -5.52
CA ILE A 20 10.20 -4.70 -4.81
C ILE A 20 9.40 -3.75 -3.91
N ILE A 21 9.57 -3.89 -2.58
CA ILE A 21 9.09 -2.90 -1.60
C ILE A 21 10.26 -2.04 -1.13
N ILE A 22 10.02 -0.74 -1.12
CA ILE A 22 10.95 0.26 -0.61
C ILE A 22 10.32 1.02 0.56
N SER A 23 11.16 1.50 1.48
CA SER A 23 10.73 2.40 2.55
C SER A 23 10.47 3.81 2.02
N GLU A 24 9.73 4.61 2.79
CA GLU A 24 9.57 6.05 2.56
C GLU A 24 10.90 6.79 2.36
N SER A 25 11.95 6.44 3.12
CA SER A 25 13.28 7.04 2.97
C SER A 25 13.92 6.75 1.61
N THR A 26 13.71 5.54 1.08
CA THR A 26 14.23 5.16 -0.24
C THR A 26 13.38 5.77 -1.33
N PHE A 27 12.04 5.74 -1.19
CA PHE A 27 11.11 6.42 -2.09
C PHE A 27 11.50 7.89 -2.30
N ASN A 28 11.76 8.63 -1.23
CA ASN A 28 12.16 10.04 -1.32
C ASN A 28 13.46 10.30 -2.12
N ARG A 29 14.31 9.28 -2.29
CA ARG A 29 15.55 9.37 -3.06
C ARG A 29 15.41 8.97 -4.53
N VAL A 30 14.39 8.17 -4.86
CA VAL A 30 14.26 7.55 -6.20
C VAL A 30 12.99 7.96 -6.94
N LYS A 31 12.06 8.65 -6.28
CA LYS A 31 10.75 9.02 -6.85
C LYS A 31 10.83 9.90 -8.10
N GLU A 32 11.95 10.56 -8.36
CA GLU A 32 12.13 11.38 -9.57
C GLU A 32 12.49 10.52 -10.78
N ASP A 33 13.15 9.38 -10.57
CA ASP A 33 13.63 8.48 -11.62
C ASP A 33 12.74 7.23 -11.80
N PHE A 34 11.93 6.89 -10.80
CA PHE A 34 11.10 5.68 -10.79
C PHE A 34 9.63 5.96 -10.55
N ILE A 35 8.78 5.17 -11.17
CA ILE A 35 7.35 5.07 -10.88
C ILE A 35 7.20 4.23 -9.62
N CYS A 36 6.62 4.81 -8.59
CA CYS A 36 6.33 4.14 -7.33
C CYS A 36 4.83 4.22 -7.02
N ARG A 37 4.32 3.23 -6.30
CA ARG A 37 2.96 3.23 -5.73
C ARG A 37 3.04 3.12 -4.21
N GLU A 38 2.40 4.03 -3.47
CA GLU A 38 2.21 3.82 -2.03
C GLU A 38 1.30 2.60 -1.81
N LEU A 39 1.77 1.60 -1.07
CA LEU A 39 1.00 0.39 -0.76
C LEU A 39 0.15 0.60 0.49
N ASP A 40 0.76 1.05 1.58
CA ASP A 40 0.06 1.30 2.85
C ASP A 40 0.93 2.08 3.84
N LYS A 41 0.34 2.47 4.97
CA LYS A 41 1.05 2.85 6.20
C LYS A 41 1.09 1.68 7.17
N ILE A 42 2.29 1.33 7.61
CA ILE A 42 2.52 0.25 8.56
C ILE A 42 3.13 0.78 9.86
N ARG A 43 2.79 0.13 10.97
CA ARG A 43 3.60 0.22 12.19
C ARG A 43 4.56 -0.95 12.27
N VAL A 44 5.84 -0.64 12.40
CA VAL A 44 6.89 -1.64 12.65
C VAL A 44 7.23 -1.65 14.15
N LYS A 45 7.46 -2.84 14.70
CA LYS A 45 7.80 -3.02 16.12
C LYS A 45 8.98 -2.11 16.53
N GLY A 46 8.80 -1.28 17.55
CA GLY A 46 9.83 -0.35 18.04
C GLY A 46 9.83 1.03 17.38
N LYS A 47 8.90 1.35 16.48
CA LYS A 47 8.62 2.74 16.06
C LYS A 47 7.18 3.10 16.38
N ASN A 48 6.97 4.21 17.10
CA ASN A 48 5.64 4.69 17.46
C ASN A 48 4.92 5.34 16.26
N LEU A 49 5.68 5.95 15.35
CA LEU A 49 5.12 6.61 14.17
C LEU A 49 4.92 5.60 13.03
N PRO A 50 3.73 5.59 12.38
CA PRO A 50 3.51 4.80 11.19
C PRO A 50 4.39 5.31 10.04
N THR A 51 4.93 4.39 9.25
CA THR A 51 5.76 4.69 8.07
C THR A 51 5.04 4.16 6.83
N SER A 52 5.07 4.94 5.75
CA SER A 52 4.58 4.50 4.46
C SER A 52 5.56 3.53 3.80
N ILE A 53 5.00 2.53 3.13
CA ILE A 53 5.72 1.58 2.28
C ILE A 53 5.28 1.76 0.84
N TYR A 54 6.21 1.56 -0.08
CA TYR A 54 6.00 1.79 -1.49
C TYR A 54 6.44 0.57 -2.28
N GLU A 55 5.74 0.29 -3.37
CA GLU A 55 6.22 -0.60 -4.42
C GLU A 55 6.97 0.23 -5.46
N LEU A 56 8.17 -0.21 -5.83
CA LEU A 56 8.87 0.29 -7.03
C LEU A 56 8.31 -0.48 -8.23
N VAL A 57 7.63 0.24 -9.13
CA VAL A 57 6.85 -0.34 -10.21
C VAL A 57 7.68 -0.45 -11.49
N ASP A 58 8.29 0.66 -11.90
CA ASP A 58 9.05 0.76 -13.13
C ASP A 58 9.95 2.00 -13.13
N GLU A 59 10.83 2.12 -14.12
CA GLU A 59 11.53 3.37 -14.41
C GLU A 59 10.56 4.41 -14.97
N LYS A 60 10.78 5.69 -14.65
CA LYS A 60 10.05 6.77 -15.29
C LYS A 60 10.56 6.95 -16.72
N THR A 61 9.62 6.95 -17.65
CA THR A 61 9.84 7.31 -19.04
C THR A 61 8.95 8.50 -19.40
N ASP A 62 9.08 9.03 -20.61
CA ASP A 62 8.18 10.07 -21.14
C ASP A 62 6.73 9.56 -21.37
N GLU A 63 6.47 8.28 -21.09
CA GLU A 63 5.13 7.71 -21.19
C GLU A 63 4.17 8.24 -20.12
N LYS A 64 2.88 8.13 -20.40
CA LYS A 64 1.83 8.57 -19.48
C LYS A 64 1.86 7.74 -18.20
N PHE A 65 1.86 8.43 -17.07
CA PHE A 65 1.76 7.81 -15.75
C PHE A 65 0.58 6.82 -15.67
N PRO A 66 0.79 5.58 -15.17
CA PRO A 66 -0.24 4.55 -15.24
C PRO A 66 -1.52 4.92 -14.48
N ARG A 67 -2.66 4.93 -15.18
CA ARG A 67 -3.98 5.27 -14.59
C ARG A 67 -4.36 4.37 -13.41
N TRP A 68 -3.89 3.13 -13.39
CA TRP A 68 -4.18 2.19 -12.32
C TRP A 68 -3.49 2.58 -11.00
N ILE A 69 -2.33 3.25 -11.04
CA ILE A 69 -1.67 3.75 -9.82
C ILE A 69 -2.52 4.84 -9.19
N LYS A 70 -3.00 5.81 -9.99
CA LYS A 70 -3.90 6.86 -9.51
C LYS A 70 -5.19 6.28 -8.91
N ALA A 71 -5.78 5.28 -9.56
CA ALA A 71 -6.96 4.59 -9.01
C ALA A 71 -6.64 3.93 -7.66
N TYR A 72 -5.46 3.32 -7.50
CA TYR A 72 -5.04 2.73 -6.23
C TYR A 72 -4.88 3.78 -5.13
N GLU A 73 -4.21 4.89 -5.41
CA GLU A 73 -4.00 5.99 -4.46
C GLU A 73 -5.31 6.61 -3.98
N GLU A 74 -6.27 6.80 -4.90
CA GLU A 74 -7.64 7.23 -4.57
C GLU A 74 -8.32 6.21 -3.64
N GLY A 75 -8.19 4.91 -3.94
CA GLY A 75 -8.69 3.83 -3.09
C GLY A 75 -8.08 3.85 -1.69
N LEU A 76 -6.77 4.06 -1.59
CA LEU A 76 -6.05 4.14 -0.32
C LEU A 76 -6.46 5.36 0.51
N SER A 77 -6.72 6.50 -0.14
CA SER A 77 -7.25 7.70 0.52
C SER A 77 -8.66 7.47 1.08
N LEU A 78 -9.56 6.86 0.29
CA LEU A 78 -10.92 6.51 0.73
C LEU A 78 -10.92 5.48 1.84
N TYR A 79 -10.04 4.48 1.76
CA TYR A 79 -9.80 3.48 2.79
C TYR A 79 -9.45 4.15 4.12
N ARG A 80 -8.48 5.07 4.13
CA ARG A 80 -8.08 5.81 5.35
C ARG A 80 -9.21 6.68 5.92
N ARG A 81 -10.18 7.11 5.10
CA ARG A 81 -11.38 7.86 5.51
C ARG A 81 -12.56 6.98 5.93
N LYS A 82 -12.34 5.67 6.07
CA LYS A 82 -13.38 4.66 6.37
C LYS A 82 -14.50 4.57 5.32
N ASN A 83 -14.27 5.08 4.11
CA ASN A 83 -15.23 4.98 3.02
C ASN A 83 -15.01 3.68 2.24
N TRP A 84 -15.32 2.56 2.89
CA TRP A 84 -14.94 1.21 2.46
C TRP A 84 -15.50 0.81 1.10
N ASP A 85 -16.75 1.19 0.83
CA ASP A 85 -17.41 0.84 -0.43
C ASP A 85 -16.75 1.57 -1.61
N LEU A 86 -16.54 2.88 -1.50
CA LEU A 86 -15.86 3.64 -2.54
C LEU A 86 -14.39 3.23 -2.67
N ALA A 87 -13.71 2.91 -1.57
CA ALA A 87 -12.35 2.37 -1.61
C ALA A 87 -12.31 1.05 -2.40
N LYS A 88 -13.25 0.15 -2.13
CA LYS A 88 -13.38 -1.14 -2.82
C LYS A 88 -13.66 -0.96 -4.32
N GLU A 89 -14.48 0.00 -4.71
CA GLU A 89 -14.71 0.33 -6.12
C GLU A 89 -13.42 0.75 -6.82
N LYS A 90 -12.59 1.58 -6.18
CA LYS A 90 -11.31 2.02 -6.73
C LYS A 90 -10.31 0.88 -6.86
N PHE A 91 -10.20 -0.01 -5.87
CA PHE A 91 -9.34 -1.19 -5.99
C PHE A 91 -9.82 -2.17 -7.06
N ASN A 92 -11.14 -2.33 -7.25
CA ASN A 92 -11.67 -3.10 -8.37
C ASN A 92 -11.36 -2.45 -9.73
N LEU A 93 -11.34 -1.12 -9.82
CA LEU A 93 -10.91 -0.41 -11.01
C LEU A 93 -9.43 -0.70 -11.33
N VAL A 94 -8.56 -0.81 -10.31
CA VAL A 94 -7.16 -1.24 -10.51
C VAL A 94 -7.10 -2.61 -11.17
N LEU A 95 -7.87 -3.58 -10.66
CA LEU A 95 -7.93 -4.93 -11.24
C LEU A 95 -8.43 -4.93 -12.68
N LYS A 96 -9.38 -4.05 -13.04
CA LYS A 96 -9.84 -3.88 -14.43
C LYS A 96 -8.77 -3.27 -15.35
N LEU A 97 -7.97 -2.33 -14.84
CA LEU A 97 -6.99 -1.59 -15.64
C LEU A 97 -5.64 -2.32 -15.78
N LYS A 98 -5.20 -3.03 -14.74
CA LYS A 98 -3.89 -3.69 -14.65
C LYS A 98 -3.98 -5.22 -14.84
N GLY A 99 -5.16 -5.80 -14.61
CA GLY A 99 -5.34 -7.25 -14.53
C GLY A 99 -5.03 -7.77 -13.13
N GLU A 100 -4.07 -8.68 -13.01
CA GLU A 100 -3.68 -9.25 -11.73
C GLU A 100 -2.88 -8.25 -10.87
N ASP A 101 -3.44 -7.89 -9.70
CA ASP A 101 -2.80 -7.04 -8.71
C ASP A 101 -3.11 -7.50 -7.28
N PHE A 102 -2.14 -8.16 -6.64
CA PHE A 102 -2.33 -8.70 -5.30
C PHE A 102 -2.58 -7.60 -4.23
N PRO A 103 -1.88 -6.45 -4.23
CA PRO A 103 -2.18 -5.36 -3.30
C PRO A 103 -3.62 -4.89 -3.37
N SER A 104 -4.21 -4.77 -4.55
CA SER A 104 -5.62 -4.38 -4.70
C SER A 104 -6.58 -5.43 -4.11
N ARG A 105 -6.33 -6.72 -4.34
CA ARG A 105 -7.14 -7.80 -3.74
C ARG A 105 -7.07 -7.79 -2.22
N LEU A 106 -5.86 -7.66 -1.66
CA LEU A 106 -5.66 -7.56 -0.22
C LEU A 106 -6.42 -6.36 0.38
N MET A 107 -6.40 -5.21 -0.29
CA MET A 107 -7.11 -4.02 0.18
C MET A 107 -8.64 -4.16 0.07
N ILE A 108 -9.14 -4.86 -0.94
CA ILE A 108 -10.57 -5.22 -1.06
C ILE A 108 -11.01 -6.07 0.14
N GLU A 109 -10.29 -7.15 0.43
CA GLU A 109 -10.57 -8.03 1.58
C GLU A 109 -10.56 -7.25 2.90
N ARG A 110 -9.62 -6.30 3.05
CA ARG A 110 -9.53 -5.44 4.23
C ARG A 110 -10.69 -4.47 4.34
N CYS A 111 -11.15 -3.88 3.24
CA CYS A 111 -12.35 -3.03 3.24
C CYS A 111 -13.57 -3.83 3.74
N GLU A 112 -13.74 -5.06 3.26
CA GLU A 112 -14.87 -5.92 3.66
C GLU A 112 -14.78 -6.32 5.13
N LYS A 113 -13.60 -6.71 5.59
CA LYS A 113 -13.36 -7.03 7.00
C LYS A 113 -13.65 -5.85 7.91
N LEU A 114 -13.10 -4.67 7.61
CA LEU A 114 -13.27 -3.48 8.45
C LEU A 114 -14.68 -2.93 8.42
N LYS A 115 -15.37 -3.05 7.28
CA LYS A 115 -16.80 -2.74 7.18
C LYS A 115 -17.63 -3.63 8.10
N LYS A 116 -17.28 -4.92 8.22
CA LYS A 116 -17.95 -5.88 9.11
C LYS A 116 -17.60 -5.66 10.58
N GLU A 117 -16.33 -5.41 10.90
CA GLU A 117 -15.86 -5.18 12.28
C GLU A 117 -16.28 -3.82 12.83
N ASN A 118 -16.51 -2.83 11.95
CA ASN A 118 -16.88 -1.44 12.28
C ASN A 118 -16.12 -0.84 13.47
N PRO A 119 -14.78 -0.79 13.44
CA PRO A 119 -13.99 -0.34 14.57
C PRO A 119 -14.14 1.17 14.83
N GLU A 120 -14.52 1.52 16.06
CA GLU A 120 -14.65 2.91 16.51
C GLU A 120 -13.30 3.65 16.40
N ASN A 121 -12.22 3.07 16.94
CA ASN A 121 -10.90 3.71 17.06
C ASN A 121 -9.88 3.23 16.02
N TRP A 122 -10.30 2.97 14.79
CA TRP A 122 -9.36 2.62 13.72
C TRP A 122 -8.62 3.85 13.18
N ASP A 123 -7.29 3.77 13.17
CA ASP A 123 -6.36 4.87 12.92
C ASP A 123 -5.76 4.88 11.52
N GLY A 124 -6.27 4.05 10.60
CA GLY A 124 -5.80 4.02 9.23
C GLY A 124 -4.52 3.20 9.00
N VAL A 125 -3.98 2.53 10.03
CA VAL A 125 -2.67 1.88 9.95
C VAL A 125 -2.81 0.36 9.95
N PHE A 126 -2.08 -0.30 9.05
CA PHE A 126 -1.93 -1.74 9.10
C PHE A 126 -0.95 -2.17 10.19
N SER A 127 -1.43 -2.98 11.12
CA SER A 127 -0.58 -3.62 12.11
C SER A 127 -0.28 -5.05 11.68
N LEU A 128 0.96 -5.28 11.23
CA LEU A 128 1.47 -6.62 10.98
C LEU A 128 1.57 -7.37 12.32
N LYS A 129 0.58 -8.22 12.62
CA LYS A 129 0.73 -9.24 13.67
C LYS A 129 1.70 -10.29 13.16
N THR A 130 2.98 -10.08 13.40
CA THR A 130 3.97 -11.15 13.23
C THR A 130 3.75 -12.16 14.36
N LYS A 131 3.66 -13.44 14.02
CA LYS A 131 3.87 -14.53 14.99
C LYS A 131 5.30 -14.47 15.52
#